data_AF-I6QMD2-F1
#
_entry.id   AF-I6QMD2-F1
#
_cell.length_a   1.000
_cell.length_b   1.000
_cell.length_c   1.000
_cell.angle_alpha   90.00
_cell.angle_beta   90.00
_cell.angle_gamma   90.00
#
_symmetry.space_group_name_H-M   'P 1'
#
loop_
_entity.id
_entity.type
_entity.pdbx_description
1 polymer ?
#
loop_
_entity_poly.entity_id
_entity_poly.type
_entity_poly.pdbx_seq_one_letter_code
_entity_poly.pdbx_strand_id
1 'polypeptide(L)'
;AEHELNCSTSTVRMVGSSQANLFASIAAGISALWGPLHGGANQQVIEMLERIAQEEGSAEKFLNKAKDRNDTARLMGFGHPV
;
A
#
# COMPACT_ATOMS: atom_id res chain seq x y z
N ALA A 1 -5.55 -7.42 -14.98
CA ALA A 1 -4.28 -6.80 -14.55
C ALA A 1 -3.65 -7.76 -13.55
N GLU A 2 -2.39 -8.13 -13.77
CA GLU A 2 -1.61 -9.07 -12.96
C GLU A 2 -0.29 -8.36 -12.59
N HIS A 3 0.22 -8.62 -11.39
CA HIS A 3 1.45 -8.01 -10.87
C HIS A 3 2.34 -9.10 -10.25
N GLU A 4 2.55 -10.15 -11.04
CA GLU A 4 3.40 -11.33 -10.75
C GLU A 4 3.19 -11.93 -9.34
N LEU A 5 4.25 -12.05 -8.53
CA LEU A 5 4.25 -12.74 -7.24
C LEU A 5 4.18 -11.79 -6.04
N ASN A 6 3.35 -10.76 -6.14
CA ASN A 6 3.05 -9.89 -5.00
C ASN A 6 2.41 -10.64 -3.81
N CYS A 7 2.28 -9.96 -2.67
CA CYS A 7 1.78 -10.53 -1.42
C CYS A 7 0.41 -11.24 -1.57
N SER A 8 -0.57 -10.61 -2.23
CA SER A 8 -1.90 -11.21 -2.42
C SER A 8 -1.86 -12.41 -3.36
N THR A 9 -1.12 -12.34 -4.48
CA THR A 9 -1.00 -13.48 -5.40
C THR A 9 -0.31 -14.67 -4.72
N SER A 10 0.74 -14.42 -3.96
CA SER A 10 1.43 -15.44 -3.16
C SER A 10 0.53 -16.06 -2.09
N THR A 11 -0.32 -15.25 -1.45
CA THR A 11 -1.31 -15.73 -0.46
C THR A 11 -2.34 -16.67 -1.09
N VAL A 12 -2.89 -16.30 -2.25
CA VAL A 12 -3.84 -17.16 -3.00
C VAL A 12 -3.19 -18.51 -3.31
N ARG A 13 -1.94 -18.51 -3.78
CA ARG A 13 -1.20 -19.74 -4.10
C ARG A 13 -0.94 -20.59 -2.86
N MET A 14 -0.55 -19.96 -1.74
CA MET A 14 -0.26 -20.66 -0.49
C MET A 14 -1.51 -21.34 0.07
N VAL A 15 -2.63 -20.62 0.16
CA VAL A 15 -3.90 -21.19 0.64
C VAL A 15 -4.41 -22.27 -0.32
N GLY A 16 -4.38 -22.01 -1.64
CA GLY A 16 -4.81 -22.96 -2.66
C GLY A 16 -4.00 -24.26 -2.69
N SER A 17 -2.71 -24.24 -2.29
CA SER A 17 -1.85 -25.43 -2.26
C SER A 17 -2.33 -26.52 -1.28
N SER A 18 -3.14 -26.13 -0.28
CA SER A 18 -3.80 -27.05 0.65
C SER A 18 -5.08 -27.70 0.09
N GLN A 19 -5.41 -27.44 -1.18
CA GLN A 19 -6.70 -27.79 -1.79
C GLN A 19 -7.90 -27.12 -1.11
N ALA A 20 -7.68 -25.94 -0.52
CA ALA A 20 -8.77 -25.11 0.00
C ALA A 20 -9.74 -24.72 -1.11
N ASN A 21 -11.00 -24.51 -0.72
CA ASN A 21 -12.05 -24.06 -1.63
C ASN A 21 -11.63 -22.79 -2.40
N LEU A 22 -12.01 -22.69 -3.68
CA LEU A 22 -11.66 -21.57 -4.55
C LEU A 22 -12.06 -20.21 -3.94
N PHE A 23 -13.29 -20.09 -3.43
CA PHE A 23 -13.77 -18.85 -2.81
C PHE A 23 -12.95 -18.48 -1.57
N ALA A 24 -12.57 -19.47 -0.75
CA ALA A 24 -11.71 -19.24 0.41
C ALA A 24 -10.30 -18.76 0.00
N SER A 25 -9.73 -19.35 -1.05
CA SER A 25 -8.41 -18.95 -1.57
C SER A 25 -8.41 -17.51 -2.10
N ILE A 26 -9.46 -17.12 -2.83
CA ILE A 26 -9.62 -15.75 -3.32
C ILE A 26 -9.91 -14.76 -2.18
N ALA A 27 -10.76 -15.13 -1.20
CA ALA A 27 -11.02 -14.31 -0.03
C ALA A 27 -9.75 -14.00 0.78
N ALA A 28 -8.84 -14.98 0.90
CA ALA A 28 -7.54 -14.78 1.51
C ALA A 28 -6.68 -13.77 0.72
N GLY A 29 -6.67 -13.86 -0.61
CA GLY A 29 -6.02 -12.89 -1.49
C GLY A 29 -6.55 -11.46 -1.32
N ILE A 30 -7.88 -11.31 -1.26
CA ILE A 30 -8.53 -10.01 -1.03
C ILE A 30 -8.14 -9.45 0.34
N SER A 31 -8.13 -10.30 1.37
CA SER A 31 -7.73 -9.90 2.73
C SER A 31 -6.27 -9.44 2.78
N ALA A 32 -5.37 -10.13 2.08
CA ALA A 32 -3.98 -9.72 1.94
C ALA A 32 -3.84 -8.40 1.16
N LEU A 33 -4.62 -8.22 0.10
CA LEU A 33 -4.65 -6.97 -0.69
C LEU A 33 -5.15 -5.78 0.15
N TRP A 34 -6.12 -5.97 1.02
CA TRP A 34 -6.66 -4.89 1.85
C TRP A 34 -5.65 -4.33 2.87
N GLY A 35 -4.55 -5.04 3.13
CA GLY A 35 -3.51 -4.58 4.04
C GLY A 35 -2.95 -3.19 3.66
N PRO A 36 -2.64 -2.32 4.64
CA PRO A 36 -2.18 -0.96 4.39
C PRO A 36 -0.87 -0.88 3.60
N LEU A 37 -0.03 -1.92 3.69
CA LEU A 37 1.25 -2.01 2.99
C LEU A 37 1.14 -2.66 1.60
N HIS A 38 -0.05 -3.10 1.21
CA HIS A 38 -0.34 -3.66 -0.11
C HIS A 38 -1.32 -2.75 -0.86
N GLY A 39 -2.59 -3.11 -0.95
CA GLY A 39 -3.61 -2.31 -1.67
C GLY A 39 -4.07 -1.05 -0.93
N GLY A 40 -3.82 -0.93 0.38
CA GLY A 40 -4.15 0.26 1.15
C GLY A 40 -3.25 1.48 0.87
N ALA A 41 -2.15 1.31 0.15
CA ALA A 41 -1.22 2.39 -0.18
C ALA A 41 -1.92 3.55 -0.94
N ASN A 42 -2.91 3.24 -1.77
CA ASN A 42 -3.67 4.26 -2.52
C ASN A 42 -4.43 5.22 -1.58
N GLN A 43 -5.06 4.69 -0.53
CA GLN A 43 -5.75 5.52 0.46
C GLN A 43 -4.76 6.45 1.17
N GLN A 44 -3.59 5.94 1.53
CA GLN A 44 -2.55 6.72 2.20
C GLN A 44 -2.00 7.85 1.32
N VAL A 45 -1.98 7.69 0.00
CA VAL A 45 -1.66 8.77 -0.94
C VAL A 45 -2.71 9.88 -0.88
N ILE A 46 -4.00 9.52 -0.89
CA ILE A 46 -5.09 10.50 -0.82
C ILE A 46 -5.05 11.26 0.51
N GLU A 47 -4.95 10.55 1.64
CA GLU A 47 -4.87 11.16 2.97
C GLU A 47 -3.65 12.09 3.09
N MET A 48 -2.50 11.70 2.52
CA MET A 48 -1.32 12.56 2.46
C MET A 48 -1.59 13.85 1.67
N LEU A 49 -2.21 13.75 0.48
CA LEU A 49 -2.51 14.91 -0.36
C LEU A 49 -3.54 15.84 0.31
N GLU A 50 -4.56 15.29 0.96
CA GLU A 50 -5.55 16.06 1.71
C GLU A 50 -4.90 16.81 2.87
N ARG A 51 -4.00 16.15 3.63
CA ARG A 51 -3.23 16.81 4.70
C ARG A 51 -2.35 17.94 4.18
N ILE A 52 -1.67 17.74 3.04
CA ILE A 52 -0.87 18.80 2.41
C ILE A 52 -1.75 20.00 2.04
N ALA A 53 -2.93 19.75 1.47
CA ALA A 53 -3.87 20.80 1.07
C ALA A 53 -4.45 21.58 2.26
N GLN A 54 -4.77 20.89 3.36
CA GLN A 54 -5.44 21.50 4.53
C GLN A 54 -4.46 22.16 5.51
N GLU A 55 -3.33 21.53 5.80
CA GLU A 55 -2.44 21.94 6.90
C GLU A 55 -1.19 22.67 6.41
N GLU A 56 -0.66 22.29 5.25
CA GLU A 56 0.65 22.76 4.80
C GLU A 56 0.58 23.85 3.73
N GLY A 57 -0.48 23.83 2.91
CA GLY A 57 -0.73 24.81 1.84
C GLY A 57 0.28 24.80 0.69
N SER A 58 1.38 24.04 0.82
CA SER A 58 2.44 23.93 -0.19
C SER A 58 3.06 22.53 -0.18
N ALA A 59 3.14 21.93 -1.37
CA ALA A 59 3.84 20.65 -1.57
C ALA A 59 5.34 20.76 -1.27
N GLU A 60 5.95 21.94 -1.43
CA GLU A 60 7.37 22.16 -1.17
C GLU A 60 7.70 22.01 0.33
N LYS A 61 6.81 22.49 1.19
CA LYS A 61 6.93 22.36 2.66
C LYS A 61 6.92 20.90 3.07
N PHE A 62 5.98 20.12 2.52
CA PHE A 62 5.89 18.70 2.80
C PHE A 62 7.10 17.93 2.26
N LEU A 63 7.58 18.30 1.07
CA LEU A 63 8.77 17.70 0.49
C LEU A 63 10.03 17.94 1.34
N ASN A 64 10.16 19.13 1.92
CA ASN A 64 11.26 19.45 2.82
C ASN A 64 11.22 18.60 4.10
N LYS A 65 10.03 18.39 4.67
CA LYS A 65 9.85 17.46 5.81
C LYS A 65 10.19 16.03 5.43
N ALA A 66 9.68 15.54 4.30
CA ALA A 66 9.94 14.17 3.84
C ALA A 66 11.43 13.89 3.52
N LYS A 67 12.22 14.95 3.29
CA LYS A 67 13.67 14.88 3.11
C LYS A 67 14.46 14.98 4.42
N ASP A 68 13.86 15.54 5.47
CA ASP A 68 14.51 15.65 6.77
C ASP A 68 14.59 14.26 7.43
N ARG A 69 15.81 13.83 7.75
CA ARG A 69 16.04 12.53 8.40
C ARG A 69 15.54 12.48 9.84
N ASN A 70 15.28 13.62 10.46
CA ASN A 70 14.73 13.73 11.81
C ASN A 70 13.20 13.79 11.82
N ASP A 71 12.56 13.97 10.65
CA ASP A 71 11.10 13.92 10.51
C ASP A 71 10.67 12.49 10.16
N THR A 72 9.43 12.15 10.51
CA THR A 72 8.80 10.85 10.22
C THR A 72 7.93 10.87 8.96
N ALA A 73 7.75 12.05 8.34
CA ALA A 73 7.00 12.23 7.11
C ALA A 73 7.55 11.33 6.00
N ARG A 74 6.69 10.49 5.42
CA ARG A 74 7.00 9.66 4.27
C ARG A 74 6.19 10.10 3.07
N LEU A 75 6.83 10.04 1.90
CA LEU A 75 6.20 10.29 0.62
C LEU A 75 5.43 9.03 0.18
N MET A 76 4.14 8.99 0.50
CA MET A 76 3.28 7.85 0.17
C MET A 76 3.12 7.70 -1.35
N GLY A 77 3.05 6.48 -1.84
CA GLY A 77 2.99 6.18 -3.28
C GLY A 77 4.35 6.22 -4.01
N PHE A 78 5.44 6.46 -3.29
CA PHE A 78 6.80 6.43 -3.82
C PHE A 78 7.65 5.34 -3.17
N GLY A 79 8.57 4.77 -3.96
CA GLY A 79 9.34 3.59 -3.60
C GLY A 79 8.56 2.31 -3.96
N HIS A 80 9.24 1.36 -4.57
CA HIS A 80 8.64 0.06 -4.90
C HIS A 80 9.66 -1.02 -4.54
N PRO A 81 9.39 -1.87 -3.53
CA PRO A 81 10.33 -2.89 -3.10
C PRO A 81 10.34 -4.15 -3.99
N VAL A 82 9.52 -4.18 -5.06
CA VAL A 82 9.12 -5.34 -5.91
C VAL A 82 9.48 -6.70 -5.33
#